data_AF-A0A2R6K4M3-F1
#
_entry.id   AF-A0A2R6K4M3-F1
#
_cell.length_a   1.000
_cell.length_b   1.000
_cell.length_c   1.000
_cell.angle_alpha   90.00
_cell.angle_beta   90.00
_cell.angle_gamma   90.00
#
_symmetry.space_group_name_H-M   'P 1'
#
loop_
_entity.id
_entity.type
_entity.pdbx_description
1 polymer ?
#
loop_
_entity_poly.entity_id
_entity_poly.type
_entity_poly.pdbx_seq_one_letter_code
_entity_poly.pdbx_strand_id
1 'polypeptide(L)'
;MTDSADGSDTTDTADGTTTEAEAGKAGKGDEDIDDGEDAVIIPIDDWERVLANAERFAGERGEVAETDTGVTCEFGNARVEIRRDGRVNAGMPLHDVTNVEADRLRFEHANGALVAIGGERRDDDRDGGSGEDDRFTYTFRRP
;
A
#
# COMPACT_ATOMS: atom_id res chain seq x y z
N MET A 1 26.90 -39.14 54.75
CA MET A 1 26.96 -37.68 54.95
C MET A 1 26.57 -37.07 53.63
N THR A 2 25.25 -36.96 53.42
CA THR A 2 24.47 -35.70 53.48
C THR A 2 24.70 -34.88 52.20
N ASP A 3 23.84 -35.00 51.19
CA ASP A 3 22.46 -34.50 51.09
C ASP A 3 22.42 -33.02 50.70
N SER A 4 21.66 -32.75 49.63
CA SER A 4 20.89 -31.53 49.34
C SER A 4 21.63 -30.20 49.20
N ALA A 5 21.12 -29.21 48.47
CA ALA A 5 20.07 -29.04 47.46
C ALA A 5 20.12 -27.53 47.11
N ASP A 6 19.32 -27.13 46.13
CA ASP A 6 18.65 -25.81 46.06
C ASP A 6 19.49 -24.64 45.52
N GLY A 7 19.04 -23.80 44.59
CA GLY A 7 17.74 -23.60 43.93
C GLY A 7 18.00 -22.81 42.62
N SER A 8 17.26 -23.06 41.54
CA SER A 8 16.02 -22.37 41.18
C SER A 8 16.22 -20.88 40.88
N ASP A 9 16.16 -20.50 39.60
CA ASP A 9 15.29 -19.40 39.20
C ASP A 9 14.75 -19.66 37.78
N THR A 10 13.50 -20.10 37.76
CA THR A 10 12.62 -20.14 36.60
C THR A 10 11.74 -18.90 36.66
N THR A 11 11.90 -17.98 35.73
CA THR A 11 11.00 -16.87 35.41
C THR A 11 11.28 -16.50 33.94
N ASP A 12 10.36 -16.13 33.06
CA ASP A 12 8.94 -15.83 33.17
C ASP A 12 8.33 -15.92 31.76
N THR A 13 7.05 -16.25 31.72
CA THR A 13 6.19 -16.33 30.55
C THR A 13 5.62 -14.97 30.19
N ALA A 14 5.64 -14.59 28.90
CA ALA A 14 4.67 -13.70 28.25
C ALA A 14 4.83 -13.93 26.73
N ASP A 15 3.95 -14.63 26.00
CA ASP A 15 2.54 -14.34 25.69
C ASP A 15 2.21 -12.84 25.60
N GLY A 16 1.91 -12.40 24.39
CA GLY A 16 1.65 -11.00 24.08
C GLY A 16 1.38 -10.76 22.61
N THR A 17 0.45 -11.52 22.02
CA THR A 17 -0.40 -10.96 20.96
C THR A 17 -1.10 -9.75 21.56
N THR A 18 -0.87 -8.55 21.03
CA THR A 18 -1.84 -7.46 21.08
C THR A 18 -1.60 -6.54 19.90
N THR A 19 -2.41 -6.77 18.88
CA THR A 19 -2.91 -5.74 17.98
C THR A 19 -3.54 -4.63 18.82
N GLU A 20 -3.00 -3.43 18.76
CA GLU A 20 -3.72 -2.21 19.12
C GLU A 20 -3.55 -1.21 17.99
N ALA A 21 -4.45 -1.35 17.01
CA ALA A 21 -4.91 -0.24 16.21
C ALA A 21 -5.98 0.47 17.05
N GLU A 22 -5.73 1.71 17.48
CA GLU A 22 -6.75 2.59 18.03
C GLU A 22 -6.74 3.94 17.32
N ALA A 23 -7.91 4.21 16.75
CA ALA A 23 -8.25 5.30 15.88
C ALA A 23 -8.22 6.69 16.56
N GLY A 24 -7.90 7.70 15.77
CA GLY A 24 -8.12 9.12 16.10
C GLY A 24 -8.58 9.93 14.89
N LYS A 25 -9.89 9.92 14.63
CA LYS A 25 -10.65 10.66 13.60
C LYS A 25 -10.27 12.15 13.44
N ALA A 26 -10.38 12.70 12.22
CA ALA A 26 -11.61 13.37 11.74
C ALA A 26 -11.44 14.20 10.43
N GLY A 27 -12.32 13.93 9.46
CA GLY A 27 -12.91 14.89 8.50
C GLY A 27 -12.02 15.34 7.31
N LYS A 28 -12.51 15.58 6.09
CA LYS A 28 -13.85 15.61 5.48
C LYS A 28 -13.65 15.90 3.98
N GLY A 29 -14.48 15.32 3.10
CA GLY A 29 -14.50 15.57 1.65
C GLY A 29 -14.82 14.27 0.91
N ASP A 30 -16.07 13.82 0.82
CA ASP A 30 -17.09 14.30 -0.14
C ASP A 30 -16.54 14.39 -1.57
N GLU A 31 -16.27 13.23 -2.20
CA GLU A 31 -16.50 13.03 -3.64
C GLU A 31 -16.91 11.56 -3.83
N ASP A 32 -18.21 11.33 -3.97
CA ASP A 32 -18.78 10.08 -4.46
C ASP A 32 -18.08 9.64 -5.76
N ILE A 33 -17.33 8.54 -5.68
CA ILE A 33 -17.02 7.71 -6.86
C ILE A 33 -17.54 6.31 -6.54
N ASP A 34 -18.85 6.15 -6.71
CA ASP A 34 -19.49 4.85 -6.86
C ASP A 34 -19.71 4.61 -8.36
N ASP A 35 -18.94 3.69 -8.94
CA ASP A 35 -19.42 2.80 -10.02
C ASP A 35 -18.43 1.61 -10.15
N GLY A 36 -18.79 0.48 -9.54
CA GLY A 36 -18.16 -0.83 -9.78
C GLY A 36 -17.69 -1.67 -8.58
N GLU A 37 -18.33 -1.53 -7.42
CA GLU A 37 -18.42 -2.45 -6.25
C GLU A 37 -17.17 -2.99 -5.52
N ASP A 38 -15.93 -2.85 -6.01
CA ASP A 38 -14.73 -3.25 -5.23
C ASP A 38 -13.48 -2.41 -5.58
N ALA A 39 -13.70 -1.18 -6.06
CA ALA A 39 -12.65 -0.23 -6.39
C ALA A 39 -12.50 0.84 -5.30
N VAL A 40 -11.28 1.05 -4.79
CA VAL A 40 -11.00 2.04 -3.74
C VAL A 40 -9.81 2.90 -4.12
N ILE A 41 -9.96 4.22 -3.99
CA ILE A 41 -8.91 5.21 -4.23
C ILE A 41 -8.39 5.71 -2.89
N ILE A 42 -7.07 5.66 -2.70
CA ILE A 42 -6.40 6.10 -1.49
C ILE A 42 -5.19 6.97 -1.84
N PRO A 43 -4.87 8.00 -1.03
CA PRO A 43 -3.62 8.73 -1.18
C PRO A 43 -2.43 7.84 -0.79
N ILE A 44 -1.30 8.00 -1.47
CA ILE A 44 -0.10 7.18 -1.21
C ILE A 44 0.52 7.43 0.18
N ASP A 45 0.29 8.63 0.73
CA ASP A 45 0.73 9.05 2.06
C ASP A 45 -0.04 8.32 3.20
N ASP A 46 -1.23 7.79 2.91
CA ASP A 46 -2.04 7.02 3.86
C ASP A 46 -1.60 5.53 3.85
N TRP A 47 -0.41 5.32 4.40
CA TRP A 47 0.32 4.05 4.30
C TRP A 47 -0.43 2.86 4.90
N GLU A 48 -1.12 3.04 6.02
CA GLU A 48 -1.92 2.00 6.65
C GLU A 48 -3.01 1.47 5.69
N ARG A 49 -3.65 2.38 4.95
CA ARG A 49 -4.63 1.99 3.93
C ARG A 49 -3.96 1.40 2.70
N VAL A 50 -2.77 1.85 2.34
CA VAL A 50 -2.00 1.27 1.22
C VAL A 50 -1.67 -0.18 1.49
N LEU A 51 -1.13 -0.48 2.67
CA LEU A 51 -0.83 -1.86 3.09
C LEU A 51 -2.08 -2.73 3.09
N ALA A 52 -3.14 -2.32 3.79
CA ALA A 52 -4.36 -3.11 3.90
C ALA A 52 -4.99 -3.41 2.53
N ASN A 53 -4.93 -2.47 1.59
CA ASN A 53 -5.42 -2.67 0.23
C ASN A 53 -4.45 -3.46 -0.65
N ALA A 54 -3.14 -3.32 -0.46
CA ALA A 54 -2.14 -4.13 -1.15
C ALA A 54 -2.26 -5.61 -0.75
N GLU A 55 -2.45 -5.91 0.53
CA GLU A 55 -2.73 -7.25 1.05
C GLU A 55 -4.01 -7.84 0.46
N ARG A 56 -5.11 -7.06 0.46
CA ARG A 56 -6.38 -7.47 -0.16
C ARG A 56 -6.24 -7.70 -1.67
N PHE A 57 -5.48 -6.85 -2.34
CA PHE A 57 -5.22 -6.93 -3.77
C PHE A 57 -4.39 -8.14 -4.15
N ALA A 58 -3.38 -8.48 -3.35
CA ALA A 58 -2.64 -9.72 -3.51
C ALA A 58 -3.55 -10.93 -3.27
N GLY A 59 -4.32 -10.89 -2.19
CA GLY A 59 -5.18 -11.99 -1.76
C GLY A 59 -4.40 -13.31 -1.70
N GLU A 60 -5.07 -14.43 -1.98
CA GLU A 60 -4.41 -15.75 -2.02
C GLU A 60 -3.54 -15.97 -3.27
N ARG A 61 -3.54 -15.03 -4.22
CA ARG A 61 -2.87 -15.16 -5.53
C ARG A 61 -1.48 -14.51 -5.57
N GLY A 62 -1.16 -13.68 -4.59
CA GLY A 62 0.09 -12.96 -4.54
C GLY A 62 0.71 -13.00 -3.14
N GLU A 63 2.02 -12.82 -3.10
CA GLU A 63 2.79 -12.72 -1.87
C GLU A 63 3.02 -11.23 -1.59
N VAL A 64 2.79 -10.80 -0.34
CA VAL A 64 3.02 -9.41 0.07
C VAL A 64 4.17 -9.37 1.05
N ALA A 65 5.14 -8.50 0.76
CA ALA A 65 6.28 -8.22 1.61
C ALA A 65 6.32 -6.72 1.92
N GLU A 66 6.13 -6.37 3.19
CA GLU A 66 6.43 -5.02 3.67
C GLU A 66 7.94 -4.88 3.94
N THR A 67 8.48 -3.73 3.55
CA THR A 67 9.87 -3.31 3.76
C THR A 67 9.90 -1.91 4.36
N ASP A 68 11.04 -1.47 4.90
CA ASP A 68 11.22 -0.09 5.39
C ASP A 68 10.95 0.98 4.32
N THR A 69 11.12 0.63 3.04
CA THR A 69 10.96 1.54 1.90
C THR A 69 9.56 1.55 1.28
N GLY A 70 8.73 0.54 1.57
CA GLY A 70 7.48 0.34 0.86
C GLY A 70 6.94 -1.08 0.97
N VAL A 71 6.00 -1.42 0.10
CA VAL A 71 5.35 -2.73 0.04
C VAL A 71 5.51 -3.31 -1.34
N THR A 72 5.83 -4.58 -1.42
CA THR A 72 5.97 -5.32 -2.66
C THR A 72 4.92 -6.42 -2.71
N CYS A 73 4.19 -6.51 -3.81
CA CYS A 73 3.28 -7.60 -4.12
C CYS A 73 3.81 -8.39 -5.32
N GLU A 74 4.05 -9.68 -5.14
CA GLU A 74 4.56 -10.58 -6.17
C GLU A 74 3.48 -11.58 -6.59
N PHE A 75 3.31 -11.75 -7.90
CA PHE A 75 2.32 -12.62 -8.55
C PHE A 75 3.03 -13.55 -9.53
N GLY A 76 3.87 -14.45 -9.02
CA GLY A 76 4.65 -15.40 -9.81
C GLY A 76 5.67 -14.73 -10.72
N ASN A 77 5.25 -14.29 -11.90
CA ASN A 77 6.10 -13.56 -12.85
C ASN A 77 5.89 -12.04 -12.84
N ALA A 78 4.81 -11.54 -12.24
CA ALA A 78 4.57 -10.10 -12.14
C ALA A 78 4.89 -9.59 -10.74
N ARG A 79 5.34 -8.34 -10.61
CA ARG A 79 5.57 -7.69 -9.32
C ARG A 79 5.11 -6.25 -9.35
N VAL A 80 4.65 -5.74 -8.22
CA VAL A 80 4.41 -4.32 -8.02
C VAL A 80 4.97 -3.90 -6.67
N GLU A 81 5.75 -2.83 -6.66
CA GLU A 81 6.31 -2.20 -5.49
C GLU A 81 5.75 -0.79 -5.39
N ILE A 82 5.18 -0.48 -4.23
CA ILE A 82 4.68 0.84 -3.88
C ILE A 82 5.60 1.38 -2.80
N ARG A 83 6.29 2.49 -3.09
CA ARG A 83 7.19 3.14 -2.15
C ARG A 83 6.50 4.28 -1.41
N ARG A 84 6.94 4.49 -0.18
CA ARG A 84 6.45 5.57 0.70
C ARG A 84 6.78 6.96 0.18
N ASP A 85 7.77 7.10 -0.70
CA ASP A 85 8.13 8.38 -1.33
C ASP A 85 7.22 8.77 -2.51
N GLY A 86 6.14 8.02 -2.75
CA GLY A 86 5.22 8.27 -3.85
C GLY A 86 5.59 7.55 -5.15
N ARG A 87 6.64 6.71 -5.14
CA ARG A 87 7.09 5.99 -6.35
C ARG A 87 6.47 4.61 -6.44
N VAL A 88 5.95 4.28 -7.62
CA VAL A 88 5.46 2.94 -7.95
C VAL A 88 6.39 2.31 -8.99
N ASN A 89 6.79 1.07 -8.75
CA ASN A 89 7.50 0.24 -9.70
C ASN A 89 6.61 -0.97 -10.00
N ALA A 90 6.33 -1.26 -11.26
CA ALA A 90 5.50 -2.40 -11.66
C ALA A 90 6.19 -3.14 -12.80
N GLY A 91 6.30 -4.45 -12.69
CA GLY A 91 7.04 -5.29 -13.63
C GLY A 91 6.28 -6.54 -14.01
N MET A 92 6.34 -6.87 -15.30
CA MET A 92 6.03 -8.17 -15.88
C MET A 92 7.25 -8.64 -16.68
N PRO A 93 7.44 -9.94 -16.94
CA PRO A 93 8.48 -10.41 -17.85
C PRO A 93 8.24 -9.74 -19.21
N LEU A 94 9.13 -8.82 -19.60
CA LEU A 94 9.12 -7.96 -20.81
C LEU A 94 8.58 -6.52 -20.64
N HIS A 95 7.92 -6.18 -19.54
CA HIS A 95 7.43 -4.82 -19.29
C HIS A 95 7.72 -4.39 -17.86
N ASP A 96 8.83 -3.68 -17.67
CA ASP A 96 9.18 -3.02 -16.42
C ASP A 96 8.87 -1.53 -16.53
N VAL A 97 8.09 -1.04 -15.57
CA VAL A 97 7.82 0.37 -15.36
C VAL A 97 8.39 0.72 -14.00
N THR A 98 9.28 1.72 -13.98
CA THR A 98 9.97 2.13 -12.76
C THR A 98 9.83 3.62 -12.54
N ASN A 99 9.86 4.03 -11.28
CA ASN A 99 9.80 5.42 -10.82
C ASN A 99 8.54 6.16 -11.30
N VAL A 100 7.38 5.51 -11.26
CA VAL A 100 6.10 6.15 -11.52
C VAL A 100 5.72 7.00 -10.31
N GLU A 101 5.71 8.32 -10.44
CA GLU A 101 5.42 9.26 -9.34
C GLU A 101 3.90 9.41 -9.11
N ALA A 102 3.33 8.61 -8.22
CA ALA A 102 1.90 8.60 -7.93
C ALA A 102 1.55 9.33 -6.64
N ASP A 103 0.53 10.18 -6.68
CA ASP A 103 -0.06 10.82 -5.49
C ASP A 103 -1.17 9.94 -4.88
N ARG A 104 -1.83 9.15 -5.72
CA ARG A 104 -2.96 8.29 -5.34
C ARG A 104 -2.88 6.93 -6.01
N LEU A 105 -3.45 5.93 -5.35
CA LEU A 105 -3.57 4.57 -5.83
C LEU A 105 -5.04 4.17 -5.87
N ARG A 106 -5.49 3.61 -7.00
CA ARG A 106 -6.80 2.98 -7.12
C ARG A 106 -6.62 1.47 -7.17
N PHE A 107 -7.13 0.77 -6.18
CA PHE A 107 -7.18 -0.69 -6.14
C PHE A 107 -8.54 -1.15 -6.64
N GLU A 108 -8.60 -1.85 -7.76
CA GLU A 108 -9.80 -2.52 -8.27
C GLU A 108 -9.73 -4.01 -7.94
N HIS A 109 -10.19 -4.38 -6.75
CA HIS A 109 -10.07 -5.74 -6.22
C HIS A 109 -10.82 -6.77 -7.06
N ALA A 110 -11.98 -6.40 -7.60
CA ALA A 110 -12.79 -7.24 -8.49
C ALA A 110 -12.08 -7.56 -9.81
N ASN A 111 -11.43 -6.55 -10.42
CA ASN A 111 -10.74 -6.70 -11.70
C ASN A 111 -9.28 -7.16 -11.54
N GLY A 112 -8.74 -7.15 -10.32
CA GLY A 112 -7.32 -7.40 -10.09
C GLY A 112 -6.43 -6.33 -10.73
N ALA A 113 -6.90 -5.09 -10.78
CA ALA A 113 -6.13 -3.96 -11.30
C ALA A 113 -5.68 -3.02 -10.18
N LEU A 114 -4.45 -2.53 -10.28
CA LEU A 114 -3.93 -1.42 -9.49
C LEU A 114 -3.63 -0.27 -10.44
N VAL A 115 -4.14 0.91 -10.15
CA VAL A 115 -3.90 2.10 -10.95
C VAL A 115 -3.14 3.13 -10.14
N ALA A 116 -1.93 3.46 -10.60
CA ALA A 116 -1.14 4.57 -10.08
C ALA A 116 -1.57 5.86 -10.79
N ILE A 117 -1.96 6.86 -9.99
CA ILE A 117 -2.46 8.16 -10.46
C ILE A 117 -1.47 9.20 -9.96
N GLY A 118 -0.79 9.88 -10.88
CA GLY A 118 0.20 10.89 -10.58
C GLY A 118 -0.04 12.18 -11.34
N GLY A 119 0.45 13.28 -10.78
CA GLY A 119 0.40 14.60 -11.38
C GLY A 119 0.08 15.65 -10.32
N GLU A 120 0.91 16.68 -10.22
CA GLU A 120 0.65 17.82 -9.34
C GLU A 120 -0.71 18.43 -9.71
N ARG A 121 -1.63 18.45 -8.74
CA ARG A 121 -2.58 19.57 -8.70
C ARG A 121 -1.68 20.77 -8.41
N ARG A 122 -1.29 21.54 -9.42
CA ARG A 122 -0.66 22.82 -9.17
C ARG A 122 -1.71 23.68 -8.47
N ASP A 123 -1.68 23.71 -7.15
CA ASP A 123 -2.29 24.78 -6.36
C ASP A 123 -1.50 26.09 -6.57
N ASP A 124 -1.21 26.45 -7.83
CA ASP A 124 -0.68 27.75 -8.20
C ASP A 124 -1.80 28.48 -8.93
N ASP A 125 -2.64 29.16 -8.14
CA ASP A 125 -3.53 30.23 -8.62
C ASP A 125 -2.65 31.42 -9.04
N ARG A 126 -1.84 31.22 -10.08
CA ARG A 126 -1.14 32.29 -10.77
C ARG A 126 -0.81 31.83 -12.19
N ASP A 127 -1.38 32.57 -13.14
CA ASP A 127 -0.95 32.60 -14.53
C ASP A 127 -1.39 31.41 -15.40
N GLY A 128 -2.62 31.50 -15.93
CA GLY A 128 -2.85 31.71 -17.37
C GLY A 128 -2.20 30.77 -18.40
N GLY A 129 -1.67 29.61 -18.02
CA GLY A 129 -1.15 28.61 -18.94
C GLY A 129 -2.16 27.50 -19.15
N SER A 130 -2.54 27.22 -20.40
CA SER A 130 -3.14 25.95 -20.79
C SER A 130 -2.11 24.83 -20.64
N GLY A 131 -1.72 24.51 -19.41
CA GLY A 131 -1.13 23.22 -19.08
C GLY A 131 -2.32 22.29 -18.88
N GLU A 132 -2.53 21.37 -19.81
CA GLU A 132 -3.32 20.19 -19.52
C GLU A 132 -2.82 19.67 -18.18
N ASP A 133 -3.70 19.52 -17.19
CA ASP A 133 -3.35 18.84 -15.95
C ASP A 133 -2.67 17.54 -16.37
N ASP A 134 -1.34 17.45 -16.23
CA ASP A 134 -0.55 16.29 -16.65
C ASP A 134 -0.77 15.15 -15.64
N ARG A 135 -2.04 14.87 -15.33
CA ARG A 135 -2.47 13.70 -14.59
C ARG A 135 -2.20 12.52 -15.50
N PHE A 136 -1.18 11.75 -15.15
CA PHE A 136 -0.95 10.48 -15.77
C PHE A 136 -1.63 9.37 -14.98
N THR A 137 -1.92 8.27 -15.67
CA THR A 137 -2.57 7.11 -15.08
C THR A 137 -1.87 5.88 -15.62
N TYR A 138 -1.31 5.07 -14.72
CA TYR A 138 -0.67 3.81 -15.06
C TYR A 138 -1.44 2.65 -14.45
N THR A 139 -1.82 1.66 -15.25
CA THR A 139 -2.58 0.49 -14.78
C THR A 139 -1.70 -0.77 -14.80
N PHE A 140 -1.54 -1.37 -13.63
CA PHE A 140 -1.03 -2.72 -13.45
C PHE A 140 -2.19 -3.70 -13.30
N ARG A 141 -2.11 -4.87 -13.93
CA ARG A 141 -3.06 -5.96 -13.73
C ARG A 141 -2.31 -7.21 -13.31
N ARG A 142 -2.78 -7.86 -12.25
CA ARG A 142 -2.26 -9.20 -11.89
C ARG A 142 -2.63 -10.21 -13.00
N PRO A 143 -1.71 -11.12 -13.37
CA PRO A 143 -1.96 -12.16 -14.37
C PRO A 143 -3.04 -13.15 -13.94
#